data_AF-A0A356VX86-F1
#
_entry.id   AF-A0A356VX86-F1
#
_cell.length_a   1.000
_cell.length_b   1.000
_cell.length_c   1.000
_cell.angle_alpha   90.00
_cell.angle_beta   90.00
_cell.angle_gamma   90.00
#
_symmetry.space_group_name_H-M   'P 1'
#
loop_
_entity.id
_entity.type
_entity.pdbx_description
1 polymer ?
#
loop_
_entity_poly.entity_id
_entity_poly.type
_entity_poly.pdbx_seq_one_letter_code
_entity_poly.pdbx_strand_id
1 'polypeptide(L)'
;MKTKQLKSNQILKTTIGAILFLSVSFSGATQAAKMTKMQIASHTSPMPHLMMLVQVNKNDLMLSNQQLASLSEWKHANQMRVKSLMNSIMEIEKDLYELTLEGIDQDELAELRTALAEDRSELIDLKYQCVSNIQKTLDKDQWAMLMKLLKNQEKISASAKSSVNEMQSFLRVSPMPKFMAIILMHGAELNLNPEQNKALEDWRLKNMNHWSILFGEVLSAEKQLTQDAIELKDAKKMMATFKEMTEKRIEMATMTLACRDNMKKVLTEEQWNKVVKLLKSYI
;
A
#
# COMPACT_ATOMS: atom_id res chain seq x y z
N MET A 1 -54.74 43.61 7.71
CA MET A 1 -53.36 43.28 8.13
C MET A 1 -53.32 41.81 8.52
N LYS A 2 -52.73 40.94 7.68
CA LYS A 2 -52.62 39.50 7.91
C LYS A 2 -51.15 39.13 8.10
N THR A 3 -50.81 38.67 9.31
CA THR A 3 -49.51 38.17 9.74
C THR A 3 -49.24 36.79 9.13
N LYS A 4 -48.11 36.65 8.43
CA LYS A 4 -47.67 35.39 7.80
C LYS A 4 -46.63 34.73 8.71
N GLN A 5 -47.03 33.67 9.39
CA GLN A 5 -46.12 32.70 10.03
C GLN A 5 -45.34 31.95 8.95
N LEU A 6 -44.01 32.01 8.99
CA LEU A 6 -43.13 31.10 8.26
C LEU A 6 -42.76 29.95 9.19
N LYS A 7 -43.30 28.77 8.87
CA LYS A 7 -42.97 27.50 9.51
C LYS A 7 -41.58 27.06 9.04
N SER A 8 -40.69 26.90 10.00
CA SER A 8 -39.52 26.03 9.95
C SER A 8 -39.98 24.57 9.90
N ASN A 9 -39.50 23.80 8.92
CA ASN A 9 -38.97 22.42 9.07
C ASN A 9 -38.98 21.66 7.74
N GLN A 10 -38.00 20.75 7.63
CA GLN A 10 -37.76 19.76 6.57
C GLN A 10 -37.03 20.38 5.36
N ILE A 11 -35.86 19.93 4.91
CA ILE A 11 -35.37 18.57 4.74
C ILE A 11 -33.83 18.61 4.75
N LEU A 12 -33.17 18.12 5.81
CA LEU A 12 -31.77 17.68 5.72
C LEU A 12 -31.81 16.15 5.60
N LYS A 13 -31.84 15.64 4.37
CA LYS A 13 -31.64 14.21 4.10
C LYS A 13 -30.14 13.94 4.21
N THR A 14 -29.71 13.58 5.41
CA THR A 14 -28.38 13.05 5.65
C THR A 14 -28.32 11.66 5.04
N THR A 15 -27.67 11.55 3.88
CA THR A 15 -27.26 10.27 3.30
C THR A 15 -26.19 9.68 4.22
N ILE A 16 -26.61 8.83 5.15
CA ILE A 16 -25.70 7.96 5.91
C ILE A 16 -25.17 6.94 4.90
N GLY A 17 -24.00 7.23 4.32
CA GLY A 17 -23.24 6.24 3.58
C GLY A 17 -22.91 5.10 4.52
N ALA A 18 -23.37 3.89 4.17
CA ALA A 18 -23.01 2.67 4.87
C ALA A 18 -21.49 2.47 4.77
N ILE A 19 -20.77 2.95 5.78
CA ILE A 19 -19.38 2.57 6.02
C ILE A 19 -19.45 1.09 6.39
N LEU A 20 -19.07 0.23 5.44
CA LEU A 20 -18.86 -1.19 5.66
C LEU A 20 -17.88 -1.34 6.82
N PHE A 21 -18.41 -1.62 8.02
CA PHE A 21 -17.62 -2.13 9.13
C PHE A 21 -17.12 -3.51 8.70
N LEU A 22 -15.86 -3.57 8.28
CA LEU A 22 -15.08 -4.79 8.24
C LEU A 22 -14.94 -5.29 9.68
N SER A 23 -15.95 -6.01 10.17
CA SER A 23 -15.86 -6.80 11.39
C SER A 23 -14.98 -8.01 11.10
N VAL A 24 -13.67 -7.77 10.96
CA VAL A 24 -12.70 -8.84 10.81
C VAL A 24 -12.46 -9.41 12.19
N SER A 25 -13.08 -10.55 12.49
CA SER A 25 -12.78 -11.34 13.68
C SER A 25 -11.35 -11.86 13.56
N PHE A 26 -10.38 -11.07 13.98
CA PHE A 26 -8.97 -11.48 14.11
C PHE A 26 -8.82 -12.25 15.41
N SER A 27 -8.94 -13.57 15.34
CA SER A 27 -8.47 -14.46 16.41
C SER A 27 -6.96 -14.28 16.57
N GLY A 28 -6.57 -13.67 17.70
CA GLY A 28 -5.19 -13.31 18.02
C GLY A 28 -4.27 -14.53 18.08
N ALA A 29 -3.38 -14.61 17.09
CA ALA A 29 -2.06 -15.24 17.12
C ALA A 29 -1.57 -15.34 15.66
N THR A 30 -1.13 -14.24 15.07
CA THR A 30 -0.28 -14.30 13.88
C THR A 30 0.95 -13.49 14.17
N GLN A 31 2.01 -14.17 14.64
CA GLN A 31 3.37 -13.79 14.27
C GLN A 31 3.33 -13.41 12.79
N ALA A 32 3.80 -12.22 12.42
CA ALA A 32 3.87 -11.84 11.02
C ALA A 32 4.67 -12.92 10.29
N ALA A 33 3.97 -13.76 9.53
CA ALA A 33 4.62 -14.79 8.75
C ALA A 33 5.59 -14.05 7.82
N LYS A 34 6.88 -14.38 7.88
CA LYS A 34 7.89 -13.78 7.01
C LYS A 34 7.36 -13.80 5.58
N MET A 35 7.24 -12.62 4.98
CA MET A 35 6.74 -12.48 3.62
C MET A 35 7.56 -13.38 2.69
N THR A 36 6.88 -14.14 1.84
CA THR A 36 7.52 -14.86 0.75
C THR A 36 8.21 -13.88 -0.22
N LYS A 37 9.17 -14.34 -1.00
CA LYS A 37 9.83 -13.49 -2.03
C LYS A 37 8.83 -12.81 -2.96
N MET A 38 7.74 -13.49 -3.31
CA MET A 38 6.68 -12.93 -4.17
C MET A 38 5.89 -11.82 -3.46
N GLN A 39 5.58 -12.01 -2.18
CA GLN A 39 4.92 -10.99 -1.37
C GLN A 39 5.81 -9.75 -1.24
N ILE A 40 7.10 -9.92 -0.93
CA ILE A 40 8.06 -8.79 -0.88
C ILE A 40 8.12 -8.07 -2.24
N ALA A 41 8.18 -8.82 -3.35
CA ALA A 41 8.25 -8.22 -4.67
C ALA A 41 6.98 -7.44 -5.05
N SER A 42 5.81 -7.92 -4.63
CA SER A 42 4.50 -7.28 -4.85
C SER A 42 4.21 -6.14 -3.88
N HIS A 43 4.88 -6.15 -2.73
CA HIS A 43 4.84 -5.07 -1.74
C HIS A 43 5.69 -3.88 -2.20
N THR A 44 6.93 -4.14 -2.60
CA THR A 44 7.90 -3.07 -2.93
C THR A 44 7.61 -2.35 -4.25
N SER A 45 6.85 -2.94 -5.17
CA SER A 45 6.50 -2.26 -6.44
C SER A 45 5.23 -2.85 -7.09
N PRO A 46 4.35 -2.00 -7.68
CA PRO A 46 3.12 -2.44 -8.34
C PRO A 46 3.35 -3.04 -9.74
N MET A 47 4.57 -2.99 -10.26
CA MET A 47 4.90 -3.45 -11.61
C MET A 47 4.84 -4.98 -11.71
N PRO A 48 4.40 -5.52 -12.87
CA PRO A 48 4.20 -6.95 -13.04
C PRO A 48 5.52 -7.73 -12.97
N HIS A 49 5.49 -8.92 -12.35
CA HIS A 49 6.66 -9.80 -12.18
C HIS A 49 6.90 -10.71 -13.38
N LEU A 50 6.91 -10.14 -14.59
CA LEU A 50 6.91 -10.92 -15.83
C LEU A 50 8.13 -11.82 -15.98
N MET A 51 9.33 -11.39 -15.57
CA MET A 51 10.54 -12.23 -15.66
C MET A 51 10.38 -13.54 -14.88
N MET A 52 9.73 -13.49 -13.71
CA MET A 52 9.50 -14.71 -12.92
C MET A 52 8.50 -15.63 -13.63
N LEU A 53 7.41 -15.08 -14.17
CA LEU A 53 6.43 -15.84 -14.94
C LEU A 53 7.05 -16.51 -16.16
N VAL A 54 7.89 -15.78 -16.90
CA VAL A 54 8.62 -16.32 -18.05
C VAL A 54 9.52 -17.48 -17.63
N GLN A 55 10.23 -17.36 -16.50
CA GLN A 55 11.12 -18.43 -16.03
C GLN A 55 10.39 -19.70 -15.60
N VAL A 56 9.25 -19.55 -14.93
CA VAL A 56 8.43 -20.69 -14.48
C VAL A 56 7.77 -21.39 -15.67
N ASN A 57 7.39 -20.64 -16.71
CA ASN A 57 6.61 -21.17 -17.83
C ASN A 57 7.44 -21.25 -19.13
N LYS A 58 8.76 -21.30 -19.06
CA LYS A 58 9.65 -21.25 -20.24
C LYS A 58 9.38 -22.35 -21.28
N ASN A 59 8.97 -23.54 -20.82
CA ASN A 59 8.63 -24.67 -21.68
C ASN A 59 7.28 -24.43 -22.39
N ASP A 60 6.28 -23.95 -21.64
CA ASP A 60 4.94 -23.64 -22.17
C ASP A 60 4.96 -22.44 -23.13
N LEU A 61 5.91 -21.52 -22.92
CA LEU A 61 6.20 -20.41 -23.83
C LEU A 61 7.07 -20.82 -25.02
N MET A 62 7.52 -22.08 -25.08
CA MET A 62 8.35 -22.61 -26.17
C MET A 62 9.54 -21.71 -26.53
N LEU A 63 10.23 -21.17 -25.50
CA LEU A 63 11.32 -20.21 -25.72
C LEU A 63 12.51 -20.87 -26.41
N SER A 64 13.05 -20.21 -27.43
CA SER A 64 14.29 -20.65 -28.07
C SER A 64 15.50 -20.45 -27.14
N ASN A 65 16.59 -21.16 -27.42
CA ASN A 65 17.85 -20.99 -26.67
C ASN A 65 18.35 -19.53 -26.74
N GLN A 66 18.16 -18.86 -27.87
CA GLN A 66 18.54 -17.45 -28.04
C GLN A 66 17.69 -16.52 -27.16
N GLN A 67 16.38 -16.75 -27.10
CA GLN A 67 15.48 -15.98 -26.24
C GLN A 67 15.83 -16.19 -24.76
N LEU A 68 16.07 -17.45 -24.35
CA LEU A 68 16.49 -17.78 -22.99
C LEU A 68 17.82 -17.10 -22.62
N ALA A 69 18.81 -17.12 -23.51
CA ALA A 69 20.09 -16.47 -23.29
C ALA A 69 19.93 -14.95 -23.08
N SER A 70 19.18 -14.28 -23.97
CA SER A 70 18.93 -12.83 -23.89
C SER A 70 18.21 -12.43 -22.58
N LEU A 71 17.18 -13.17 -22.17
CA LEU A 71 16.46 -12.91 -20.92
C LEU A 71 17.33 -13.19 -19.68
N SER A 72 18.16 -14.24 -19.75
CA SER A 72 19.08 -14.59 -18.66
C SER A 72 20.17 -13.54 -18.49
N GLU A 73 20.71 -13.01 -19.58
CA GLU A 73 21.69 -11.93 -19.56
C GLU A 73 21.12 -10.67 -18.89
N TRP A 74 19.94 -10.24 -19.31
CA TRP A 74 19.26 -9.09 -18.69
C TRP A 74 19.04 -9.31 -17.19
N LYS A 75 18.55 -10.50 -16.80
CA LYS A 75 18.35 -10.84 -15.38
C LYS A 75 19.67 -10.81 -14.63
N HIS A 76 20.73 -11.40 -15.17
CA HIS A 76 22.02 -11.46 -14.49
C HIS A 76 22.58 -10.06 -14.22
N ALA A 77 22.48 -9.17 -15.20
CA ALA A 77 22.93 -7.78 -15.08
C ALA A 77 22.13 -6.97 -14.04
N ASN A 78 20.83 -7.25 -13.87
CA ASN A 78 19.94 -6.38 -13.08
C ASN A 78 19.46 -6.97 -11.75
N GLN A 79 19.55 -8.29 -11.54
CA GLN A 79 18.96 -8.95 -10.35
C GLN A 79 19.52 -8.44 -9.03
N MET A 80 20.81 -8.08 -8.98
CA MET A 80 21.43 -7.57 -7.76
C MET A 80 20.92 -6.17 -7.44
N ARG A 81 20.78 -5.31 -8.46
CA ARG A 81 20.22 -3.96 -8.31
C ARG A 81 18.76 -4.01 -7.86
N VAL A 82 17.94 -4.84 -8.51
CA VAL A 82 16.53 -5.06 -8.11
C VAL A 82 16.44 -5.53 -6.66
N LYS A 83 17.25 -6.52 -6.27
CA LYS A 83 17.28 -7.01 -4.88
C LYS A 83 17.71 -5.93 -3.90
N SER A 84 18.72 -5.12 -4.26
CA SER A 84 19.22 -4.03 -3.43
C SER A 84 18.12 -3.00 -3.16
N LEU A 85 17.44 -2.53 -4.21
CA LEU A 85 16.34 -1.57 -4.08
C LEU A 85 15.19 -2.14 -3.25
N MET A 86 14.79 -3.39 -3.49
CA MET A 86 13.74 -4.04 -2.70
C MET A 86 14.11 -4.12 -1.22
N ASN A 87 15.36 -4.44 -0.90
CA ASN A 87 15.82 -4.47 0.49
C ASN A 87 15.84 -3.07 1.11
N SER A 88 16.36 -2.07 0.39
CA SER A 88 16.40 -0.68 0.84
C SER A 88 15.00 -0.13 1.15
N ILE A 89 14.03 -0.37 0.25
CA ILE A 89 12.61 -0.03 0.47
C ILE A 89 12.09 -0.65 1.76
N MET A 90 12.35 -1.93 2.00
CA MET A 90 11.88 -2.63 3.20
C MET A 90 12.49 -2.07 4.48
N GLU A 91 13.78 -1.74 4.49
CA GLU A 91 14.45 -1.14 5.64
C GLU A 91 13.93 0.28 5.90
N ILE A 92 13.81 1.13 4.87
CA ILE A 92 13.25 2.49 5.03
C ILE A 92 11.80 2.43 5.54
N GLU A 93 10.99 1.49 5.05
CA GLU A 93 9.61 1.31 5.55
C GLU A 93 9.57 0.86 7.00
N LYS A 94 10.49 0.00 7.42
CA LYS A 94 10.66 -0.40 8.80
C LYS A 94 11.06 0.79 9.68
N ASP A 95 12.04 1.58 9.24
CA ASP A 95 12.50 2.78 9.95
C ASP A 95 11.37 3.82 10.06
N LEU A 96 10.63 4.07 8.97
CA LEU A 96 9.45 4.92 8.98
C LEU A 96 8.42 4.45 10.01
N TYR A 97 8.20 3.15 10.14
CA TYR A 97 7.30 2.60 11.14
C TYR A 97 7.83 2.81 12.57
N GLU A 98 9.06 2.36 12.84
CA GLU A 98 9.68 2.35 14.16
C GLU A 98 9.89 3.78 14.68
N LEU A 99 10.53 4.65 13.88
CA LEU A 99 10.80 6.02 14.25
C LEU A 99 9.50 6.84 14.41
N THR A 100 8.45 6.52 13.65
CA THR A 100 7.13 7.13 13.89
C THR A 100 6.62 6.86 15.29
N LEU A 101 6.76 5.63 15.80
CA LEU A 101 6.37 5.28 17.17
C LEU A 101 7.23 6.01 18.21
N GLU A 102 8.51 6.22 17.91
CA GLU A 102 9.49 6.84 18.80
C GLU A 102 9.40 8.37 18.82
N GLY A 103 8.73 8.97 17.83
CA GLY A 103 8.46 10.40 17.81
C GLY A 103 9.27 11.19 16.79
N ILE A 104 9.66 10.56 15.66
CA ILE A 104 10.31 11.22 14.52
C ILE A 104 9.68 12.58 14.22
N ASP A 105 10.53 13.57 13.94
CA ASP A 105 10.11 14.90 13.52
C ASP A 105 9.76 14.94 12.02
N GLN A 106 9.29 16.10 11.55
CA GLN A 106 8.81 16.25 10.17
C GLN A 106 9.94 16.27 9.14
N ASP A 107 11.13 16.75 9.50
CA ASP A 107 12.25 16.91 8.59
C ASP A 107 12.90 15.54 8.36
N GLU A 108 13.17 14.78 9.42
CA GLU A 108 13.68 13.41 9.33
C GLU A 108 12.67 12.48 8.60
N LEU A 109 11.36 12.66 8.85
CA LEU A 109 10.33 11.96 8.06
C LEU A 109 10.39 12.35 6.57
N ALA A 110 10.61 13.63 6.25
CA ALA A 110 10.70 14.09 4.87
C ALA A 110 11.88 13.45 4.12
N GLU A 111 13.02 13.29 4.79
CA GLU A 111 14.20 12.62 4.24
C GLU A 111 13.91 11.15 3.92
N LEU A 112 13.37 10.38 4.89
CA LEU A 112 13.00 8.98 4.68
C LEU A 112 11.95 8.80 3.57
N ARG A 113 10.97 9.70 3.49
CA ARG A 113 9.95 9.68 2.41
C ARG A 113 10.58 9.94 1.04
N THR A 114 11.55 10.84 0.97
CA THR A 114 12.27 11.16 -0.27
C THR A 114 13.08 9.95 -0.73
N ALA A 115 13.89 9.36 0.16
CA ALA A 115 14.65 8.15 -0.14
C ALA A 115 13.75 6.99 -0.59
N LEU A 116 12.63 6.75 0.12
CA LEU A 116 11.66 5.72 -0.26
C LEU A 116 11.05 5.96 -1.65
N ALA A 117 10.75 7.22 -1.98
CA ALA A 117 10.21 7.60 -3.28
C ALA A 117 11.23 7.37 -4.41
N GLU A 118 12.49 7.72 -4.18
CA GLU A 118 13.58 7.53 -5.13
C GLU A 118 13.82 6.04 -5.43
N ASP A 119 13.96 5.20 -4.39
CA ASP A 119 14.18 3.76 -4.57
C ASP A 119 13.01 3.08 -5.30
N ARG A 120 11.77 3.46 -4.97
CA ARG A 120 10.57 2.95 -5.65
C ARG A 120 10.49 3.41 -7.10
N SER A 121 10.87 4.66 -7.37
CA SER A 121 10.96 5.22 -8.74
C SER A 121 11.93 4.40 -9.59
N GLU A 122 13.14 4.18 -9.06
CA GLU A 122 14.19 3.41 -9.74
C GLU A 122 13.77 1.96 -9.96
N LEU A 123 13.16 1.32 -8.96
CA LEU A 123 12.65 -0.05 -9.08
C LEU A 123 11.55 -0.16 -10.15
N ILE A 124 10.66 0.84 -10.24
CA ILE A 124 9.62 0.87 -11.27
C ILE A 124 10.22 1.01 -12.66
N ASP A 125 11.19 1.91 -12.84
CA ASP A 125 11.87 2.09 -14.12
C ASP A 125 12.59 0.81 -14.56
N LEU A 126 13.37 0.17 -13.68
CA LEU A 126 14.02 -1.11 -13.97
C LEU A 126 13.03 -2.20 -14.36
N LYS A 127 11.88 -2.27 -13.67
CA LYS A 127 10.83 -3.24 -14.02
C LYS A 127 10.13 -2.89 -15.33
N TYR A 128 9.94 -1.61 -15.65
CA TYR A 128 9.43 -1.19 -16.97
C TYR A 128 10.39 -1.61 -18.09
N GLN A 129 11.69 -1.38 -17.90
CA GLN A 129 12.73 -1.85 -18.83
C GLN A 129 12.71 -3.38 -18.97
N CYS A 130 12.49 -4.12 -17.88
CA CYS A 130 12.31 -5.57 -17.91
C CYS A 130 11.13 -5.98 -18.80
N VAL A 131 9.97 -5.32 -18.64
CA VAL A 131 8.77 -5.61 -19.45
C VAL A 131 9.04 -5.32 -20.92
N SER A 132 9.68 -4.19 -21.23
CA SER A 132 10.08 -3.83 -22.60
C SER A 132 11.05 -4.86 -23.20
N ASN A 133 12.04 -5.30 -22.43
CA ASN A 133 12.99 -6.33 -22.87
C ASN A 133 12.27 -7.65 -23.18
N ILE A 134 11.40 -8.12 -22.28
CA ILE A 134 10.62 -9.34 -22.50
C ILE A 134 9.76 -9.23 -23.76
N GLN A 135 9.03 -8.12 -23.94
CA GLN A 135 8.18 -7.97 -25.12
C GLN A 135 8.98 -7.95 -26.44
N LYS A 136 10.19 -7.40 -26.45
CA LYS A 136 11.08 -7.42 -27.62
C LYS A 136 11.66 -8.80 -27.91
N THR A 137 11.88 -9.61 -26.87
CA THR A 137 12.45 -10.95 -27.00
C THR A 137 11.41 -11.99 -27.44
N LEU A 138 10.18 -11.86 -26.95
CA LEU A 138 9.09 -12.78 -27.27
C LEU A 138 8.43 -12.45 -28.61
N ASP A 139 8.01 -13.46 -29.35
CA ASP A 139 7.11 -13.25 -30.48
C ASP A 139 5.67 -12.92 -30.01
N LYS A 140 4.79 -12.62 -30.96
CA LYS A 140 3.41 -12.21 -30.67
C LYS A 140 2.62 -13.29 -29.93
N ASP A 141 2.80 -14.56 -30.29
CA ASP A 141 2.04 -15.68 -29.72
C ASP A 141 2.56 -16.00 -28.31
N GLN A 142 3.87 -15.99 -28.13
CA GLN A 142 4.52 -16.12 -26.83
C GLN A 142 4.12 -14.99 -25.87
N TRP A 143 4.09 -13.74 -26.35
CA TRP A 143 3.64 -12.60 -25.57
C TRP A 143 2.16 -12.74 -25.16
N ALA A 144 1.29 -13.12 -26.09
CA ALA A 144 -0.13 -13.35 -25.80
C ALA A 144 -0.33 -14.47 -24.77
N MET A 145 0.45 -15.56 -24.86
CA MET A 145 0.45 -16.64 -23.89
C MET A 145 0.93 -16.16 -22.51
N LEU A 146 1.99 -15.37 -22.44
CA LEU A 146 2.47 -14.78 -21.20
C LEU A 146 1.41 -13.89 -20.53
N MET A 147 0.69 -13.07 -21.30
CA MET A 147 -0.40 -12.24 -20.76
C MET A 147 -1.56 -13.08 -20.24
N LYS A 148 -1.87 -14.21 -20.89
CA LYS A 148 -2.87 -15.17 -20.39
C LYS A 148 -2.44 -15.79 -19.06
N LEU A 149 -1.16 -16.17 -18.93
CA LEU A 149 -0.59 -16.71 -17.69
C LEU A 149 -0.66 -15.69 -16.55
N LEU A 150 -0.30 -14.42 -16.81
CA LEU A 150 -0.41 -13.33 -15.85
C LEU A 150 -1.86 -13.17 -15.35
N LYS A 151 -2.82 -13.06 -16.27
CA LYS A 151 -4.25 -12.91 -15.92
C LYS A 151 -4.78 -14.11 -15.12
N ASN A 152 -4.30 -15.31 -15.40
CA ASN A 152 -4.66 -16.50 -14.62
C ASN A 152 -4.08 -16.44 -13.21
N GLN A 153 -2.83 -16.00 -13.05
CA GLN A 153 -2.20 -15.81 -11.74
C GLN A 153 -2.96 -14.77 -10.89
N GLU A 154 -3.40 -13.67 -11.50
CA GLU A 154 -4.23 -12.66 -10.82
C GLU A 154 -5.56 -13.24 -10.35
N LYS A 155 -6.24 -14.02 -11.19
CA LYS A 155 -7.49 -14.70 -10.81
C LYS A 155 -7.29 -15.68 -9.66
N ILE A 156 -6.23 -16.48 -9.70
CA ILE A 156 -5.90 -17.42 -8.61
C ILE A 156 -5.68 -16.63 -7.31
N SER A 157 -4.87 -15.58 -7.36
CA SER A 157 -4.59 -14.71 -6.23
C SER A 157 -5.85 -14.03 -5.66
N ALA A 158 -6.76 -13.60 -6.53
CA ALA A 158 -8.03 -12.99 -6.12
C ALA A 158 -9.02 -14.01 -5.53
N SER A 159 -9.00 -15.26 -6.01
CA SER A 159 -9.89 -16.34 -5.54
C SER A 159 -9.44 -16.95 -4.21
N ALA A 160 -8.15 -16.83 -3.87
CA ALA A 160 -7.61 -17.21 -2.57
C ALA A 160 -8.06 -16.18 -1.51
N LYS A 161 -9.32 -16.29 -1.06
CA LYS A 161 -9.87 -15.53 0.07
C LYS A 161 -8.94 -15.66 1.28
N SER A 162 -8.13 -14.64 1.57
CA SER A 162 -7.48 -14.54 2.86
C SER A 162 -7.40 -13.09 3.31
N SER A 163 -7.80 -12.87 4.57
CA SER A 163 -7.60 -11.62 5.32
C SER A 163 -6.14 -11.14 5.32
N VAL A 164 -5.20 -12.02 4.99
CA VAL A 164 -3.78 -11.72 4.80
C VAL A 164 -3.55 -10.71 3.65
N ASN A 165 -4.38 -10.71 2.61
CA ASN A 165 -4.22 -9.81 1.46
C ASN A 165 -4.62 -8.36 1.79
N GLU A 166 -5.62 -8.16 2.65
CA GLU A 166 -6.08 -6.81 3.01
C GLU A 166 -5.06 -6.10 3.89
N MET A 167 -4.58 -6.72 4.97
CA MET A 167 -3.55 -6.13 5.83
C MET A 167 -2.25 -5.83 5.04
N GLN A 168 -1.84 -6.74 4.15
CA GLN A 168 -0.68 -6.51 3.27
C GLN A 168 -0.90 -5.33 2.32
N SER A 169 -2.10 -5.20 1.74
CA SER A 169 -2.45 -4.05 0.90
C SER A 169 -2.41 -2.74 1.69
N PHE A 170 -2.88 -2.76 2.94
CA PHE A 170 -2.83 -1.61 3.85
C PHE A 170 -1.40 -1.15 4.18
N LEU A 171 -0.52 -2.09 4.53
CA LEU A 171 0.88 -1.81 4.85
C LEU A 171 1.68 -1.40 3.61
N ARG A 172 1.35 -1.96 2.43
CA ARG A 172 1.96 -1.57 1.15
C ARG A 172 1.71 -0.11 0.79
N VAL A 173 0.45 0.32 0.91
CA VAL A 173 0.05 1.68 0.52
C VAL A 173 0.67 2.72 1.45
N SER A 174 0.76 2.43 2.75
CA SER A 174 1.38 3.32 3.74
C SER A 174 2.07 2.49 4.81
N PRO A 175 3.42 2.55 4.91
CA PRO A 175 4.19 1.78 5.89
C PRO A 175 4.05 2.32 7.32
N MET A 176 3.26 3.39 7.52
CA MET A 176 3.11 4.05 8.81
C MET A 176 2.18 3.26 9.76
N PRO A 177 2.39 3.33 11.09
CA PRO A 177 1.53 2.65 12.06
C PRO A 177 0.06 3.08 11.98
N LYS A 178 -0.85 2.11 12.06
CA LYS A 178 -2.30 2.35 11.95
C LYS A 178 -2.92 2.56 13.32
N PHE A 179 -2.59 3.68 13.95
CA PHE A 179 -2.98 3.97 15.33
C PHE A 179 -4.49 3.84 15.59
N MET A 180 -5.34 4.41 14.72
CA MET A 180 -6.80 4.37 14.92
C MET A 180 -7.38 2.97 14.82
N ALA A 181 -6.76 2.06 14.04
CA ALA A 181 -7.19 0.68 14.01
C ALA A 181 -7.01 0.02 15.39
N ILE A 182 -5.89 0.29 16.07
CA ILE A 182 -5.64 -0.23 17.43
C ILE A 182 -6.62 0.34 18.45
N ILE A 183 -6.97 1.62 18.35
CA ILE A 183 -8.02 2.18 19.22
C ILE A 183 -9.36 1.47 19.01
N LEU A 184 -9.75 1.23 17.75
CA LEU A 184 -11.01 0.55 17.46
C LEU A 184 -11.00 -0.92 17.91
N MET A 185 -9.87 -1.60 17.79
CA MET A 185 -9.73 -3.02 18.16
C MET A 185 -9.61 -3.23 19.68
N HIS A 186 -8.90 -2.33 20.37
CA HIS A 186 -8.53 -2.50 21.77
C HIS A 186 -9.06 -1.39 22.68
N GLY A 187 -10.04 -0.59 22.25
CA GLY A 187 -10.55 0.55 23.02
C GLY A 187 -10.97 0.20 24.44
N ALA A 188 -11.58 -0.99 24.64
CA ALA A 188 -11.93 -1.50 25.95
C ALA A 188 -10.72 -1.78 26.84
N GLU A 189 -9.61 -2.28 26.27
CA GLU A 189 -8.38 -2.55 27.01
C GLU A 189 -7.64 -1.27 27.39
N LEU A 190 -7.85 -0.17 26.66
CA LEU A 190 -7.18 1.11 26.90
C LEU A 190 -7.81 1.92 28.04
N ASN A 191 -8.94 1.46 28.60
CA ASN A 191 -9.65 2.15 29.69
C ASN A 191 -9.90 3.64 29.37
N LEU A 192 -10.30 3.94 28.14
CA LEU A 192 -10.55 5.31 27.70
C LEU A 192 -11.77 5.90 28.42
N ASN A 193 -11.63 7.09 28.99
CA ASN A 193 -12.77 7.81 29.56
C ASN A 193 -13.70 8.36 28.46
N PRO A 194 -14.92 8.82 28.79
CA PRO A 194 -15.86 9.34 27.79
C PRO A 194 -15.30 10.50 26.94
N GLU A 195 -14.53 11.40 27.54
CA GLU A 195 -13.94 12.56 26.86
C GLU A 195 -12.88 12.13 25.83
N GLN A 196 -12.02 11.17 26.20
CA GLN A 196 -11.00 10.58 25.33
C GLN A 196 -11.63 9.84 24.17
N ASN A 197 -12.64 9.00 24.43
CA ASN A 197 -13.39 8.29 23.39
C ASN A 197 -14.00 9.27 22.39
N LYS A 198 -14.65 10.33 22.89
CA LYS A 198 -15.22 11.36 22.04
C LYS A 198 -14.16 12.07 21.19
N ALA A 199 -13.03 12.47 21.78
CA ALA A 199 -11.98 13.17 21.05
C ALA A 199 -11.34 12.33 19.94
N LEU A 200 -11.10 11.04 20.20
CA LEU A 200 -10.55 10.11 19.20
C LEU A 200 -11.57 9.80 18.09
N GLU A 201 -12.84 9.67 18.44
CA GLU A 201 -13.92 9.46 17.47
C GLU A 201 -14.12 10.69 16.57
N ASP A 202 -14.15 11.90 17.15
CA ASP A 202 -14.24 13.15 16.40
C ASP A 202 -13.06 13.29 15.42
N TRP A 203 -11.84 12.94 15.86
CA TRP A 203 -10.66 12.90 14.98
C TRP A 203 -10.83 11.88 13.84
N ARG A 204 -11.30 10.67 14.16
CA ARG A 204 -11.51 9.61 13.19
C ARG A 204 -12.53 10.03 12.13
N LEU A 205 -13.70 10.52 12.54
CA LEU A 205 -14.76 10.95 11.61
C LEU A 205 -14.30 12.09 10.70
N LYS A 206 -13.49 13.01 11.22
CA LYS A 206 -12.93 14.13 10.45
C LYS A 206 -11.93 13.67 9.38
N ASN A 207 -11.07 12.70 9.68
CA ASN A 207 -9.90 12.39 8.86
C ASN A 207 -10.01 11.06 8.08
N MET A 208 -10.79 10.09 8.55
CA MET A 208 -10.83 8.74 7.98
C MET A 208 -11.40 8.71 6.57
N ASN A 209 -12.38 9.57 6.26
CA ASN A 209 -12.94 9.66 4.91
C ASN A 209 -11.87 10.10 3.90
N HIS A 210 -11.11 11.15 4.22
CA HIS A 210 -10.04 11.63 3.36
C HIS A 210 -8.93 10.59 3.20
N TRP A 211 -8.51 9.97 4.30
CA TRP A 211 -7.51 8.89 4.26
C TRP A 211 -7.97 7.72 3.38
N SER A 212 -9.24 7.33 3.46
CA SER A 212 -9.83 6.27 2.64
C SER A 212 -9.90 6.62 1.15
N ILE A 213 -10.12 7.89 0.82
CA ILE A 213 -10.09 8.38 -0.56
C ILE A 213 -8.66 8.24 -1.11
N LEU A 214 -7.66 8.77 -0.38
CA LEU A 214 -6.26 8.66 -0.77
C LEU A 214 -5.82 7.20 -0.94
N PHE A 215 -6.24 6.32 -0.03
CA PHE A 215 -5.96 4.88 -0.12
C PHE A 215 -6.51 4.28 -1.42
N GLY A 216 -7.78 4.56 -1.76
CA GLY A 216 -8.40 4.10 -2.99
C GLY A 216 -7.72 4.63 -4.25
N GLU A 217 -7.32 5.91 -4.23
CA GLU A 217 -6.57 6.54 -5.33
C GLU A 217 -5.19 5.91 -5.53
N VAL A 218 -4.47 5.59 -4.44
CA VAL A 218 -3.18 4.89 -4.55
C VAL A 218 -3.36 3.50 -5.14
N LEU A 219 -4.33 2.71 -4.68
CA LEU A 219 -4.61 1.38 -5.25
C LEU A 219 -4.99 1.45 -6.73
N SER A 220 -5.78 2.45 -7.11
CA SER A 220 -6.14 2.69 -8.51
C SER A 220 -4.92 3.05 -9.36
N ALA A 221 -4.05 3.92 -8.86
CA ALA A 221 -2.82 4.31 -9.54
C ALA A 221 -1.83 3.13 -9.67
N GLU A 222 -1.69 2.29 -8.64
CA GLU A 222 -0.90 1.06 -8.70
C GLU A 222 -1.39 0.15 -9.84
N LYS A 223 -2.70 -0.09 -9.90
CA LYS A 223 -3.31 -0.91 -10.98
C LYS A 223 -3.08 -0.28 -12.35
N GLN A 224 -3.20 1.04 -12.48
CA GLN A 224 -2.95 1.74 -13.73
C GLN A 224 -1.49 1.59 -14.17
N LEU A 225 -0.53 1.77 -13.25
CA LEU A 225 0.89 1.57 -13.52
C LEU A 225 1.20 0.15 -14.00
N THR A 226 0.59 -0.87 -13.38
CA THR A 226 0.73 -2.26 -13.83
C THR A 226 0.23 -2.41 -15.27
N GLN A 227 -0.95 -1.87 -15.58
CA GLN A 227 -1.54 -1.96 -16.91
C GLN A 227 -0.72 -1.19 -17.95
N ASP A 228 -0.30 0.02 -17.64
CA ASP A 228 0.52 0.86 -18.52
C ASP A 228 1.86 0.22 -18.83
N ALA A 229 2.47 -0.46 -17.85
CA ALA A 229 3.69 -1.23 -18.05
C ALA A 229 3.49 -2.35 -19.07
N ILE A 230 2.41 -3.13 -18.91
CA ILE A 230 2.08 -4.26 -19.80
C ILE A 230 1.83 -3.75 -21.23
N GLU A 231 1.15 -2.61 -21.36
CA GLU A 231 0.84 -2.00 -22.64
C GLU A 231 2.01 -1.18 -23.23
N LEU A 232 3.16 -1.13 -22.55
CA LEU A 232 4.30 -0.28 -22.87
C LEU A 232 3.87 1.15 -23.22
N LYS A 233 3.04 1.76 -22.37
CA LYS A 233 2.76 3.19 -22.46
C LYS A 233 4.04 3.99 -22.27
N ASP A 234 3.97 5.24 -22.71
CA ASP A 234 5.06 6.19 -22.56
C ASP A 234 5.60 6.23 -21.10
N ALA A 235 6.88 5.91 -20.94
CA ALA A 235 7.52 5.83 -19.63
C ALA A 235 7.42 7.14 -18.85
N LYS A 236 7.50 8.30 -19.54
CA LYS A 236 7.38 9.61 -18.89
C LYS A 236 6.00 9.82 -18.28
N LYS A 237 4.92 9.42 -18.97
CA LYS A 237 3.55 9.43 -18.42
C LYS A 237 3.39 8.48 -17.23
N MET A 238 4.00 7.30 -17.29
CA MET A 238 3.99 6.38 -16.15
C MET A 238 4.70 6.97 -14.93
N MET A 239 5.87 7.59 -15.13
CA MET A 239 6.60 8.23 -14.04
C MET A 239 5.85 9.45 -13.47
N ALA A 240 5.09 10.19 -14.28
CA ALA A 240 4.19 11.23 -13.79
C ALA A 240 3.08 10.64 -12.91
N THR A 241 2.46 9.54 -13.34
CA THR A 241 1.44 8.81 -12.54
C THR A 241 2.02 8.30 -11.22
N PHE A 242 3.23 7.75 -11.25
CA PHE A 242 3.94 7.31 -10.05
C PHE A 242 4.23 8.46 -9.09
N LYS A 243 4.63 9.63 -9.60
CA LYS A 243 4.86 10.82 -8.79
C LYS A 243 3.57 11.28 -8.09
N GLU A 244 2.46 11.39 -8.82
CA GLU A 244 1.16 11.78 -8.25
C GLU A 244 0.66 10.78 -7.20
N MET A 245 0.91 9.48 -7.40
CA MET A 245 0.62 8.44 -6.42
C MET A 245 1.50 8.60 -5.16
N THR A 246 2.77 8.97 -5.33
CA THR A 246 3.71 9.18 -4.23
C THR A 246 3.31 10.39 -3.38
N GLU A 247 2.86 11.49 -4.01
CA GLU A 247 2.34 12.67 -3.30
C GLU A 247 1.16 12.30 -2.38
N LYS A 248 0.26 11.42 -2.82
CA LYS A 248 -0.84 10.90 -1.99
C LYS A 248 -0.34 10.06 -0.81
N ARG A 249 0.68 9.21 -1.03
CA ARG A 249 1.30 8.44 0.07
C ARG A 249 1.99 9.34 1.10
N ILE A 250 2.63 10.42 0.65
CA ILE A 250 3.23 11.45 1.50
C ILE A 250 2.15 12.10 2.37
N GLU A 251 1.01 12.46 1.77
CA GLU A 251 -0.14 13.03 2.49
C GLU A 251 -0.69 12.06 3.55
N MET A 252 -0.89 10.79 3.18
CA MET A 252 -1.33 9.74 4.12
C MET A 252 -0.35 9.57 5.30
N ALA A 253 0.96 9.68 5.04
CA ALA A 253 1.98 9.62 6.09
C ALA A 253 1.90 10.84 7.03
N THR A 254 1.74 12.05 6.48
CA THR A 254 1.52 13.27 7.27
C THR A 254 0.26 13.18 8.14
N MET A 255 -0.85 12.67 7.60
CA MET A 255 -2.07 12.42 8.40
C MET A 255 -1.83 11.41 9.52
N THR A 256 -0.98 10.41 9.29
CA THR A 256 -0.64 9.40 10.30
C THR A 256 0.20 9.99 11.43
N LEU A 257 1.16 10.89 11.12
CA LEU A 257 1.87 11.65 12.15
C LEU A 257 0.93 12.57 12.94
N ALA A 258 0.05 13.29 12.25
CA ALA A 258 -0.93 14.13 12.93
C ALA A 258 -1.84 13.31 13.87
N CYS A 259 -2.19 12.08 13.46
CA CYS A 259 -2.92 11.13 14.27
C CYS A 259 -2.14 10.70 15.53
N ARG A 260 -0.85 10.35 15.39
CA ARG A 260 0.07 10.09 16.51
C ARG A 260 0.08 11.25 17.51
N ASP A 261 0.31 12.45 17.00
CA ASP A 261 0.44 13.64 17.84
C ASP A 261 -0.87 13.99 18.54
N ASN A 262 -2.01 13.79 17.88
CA ASN A 262 -3.33 13.91 18.52
C ASN A 262 -3.53 12.87 19.62
N MET A 263 -3.15 11.61 19.39
CA MET A 263 -3.25 10.57 20.41
C MET A 263 -2.39 10.89 21.63
N LYS A 264 -1.15 11.34 21.45
CA LYS A 264 -0.27 11.75 22.57
C LYS A 264 -0.84 12.91 23.38
N LYS A 265 -1.73 13.74 22.82
CA LYS A 265 -2.43 14.81 23.54
C LYS A 265 -3.66 14.31 24.31
N VAL A 266 -4.37 13.34 23.74
CA VAL A 266 -5.65 12.84 24.31
C VAL A 266 -5.42 11.74 25.34
N LEU A 267 -4.45 10.86 25.09
CA LEU A 267 -4.14 9.72 25.94
C LEU A 267 -3.20 10.11 27.07
N THR A 268 -3.29 9.39 28.18
CA THR A 268 -2.23 9.41 29.19
C THR A 268 -0.97 8.72 28.64
N GLU A 269 0.17 8.97 29.27
CA GLU A 269 1.43 8.30 28.91
C GLU A 269 1.32 6.77 29.01
N GLU A 270 0.66 6.25 30.04
CA GLU A 270 0.42 4.81 30.21
C GLU A 270 -0.42 4.24 29.06
N GLN A 271 -1.51 4.93 28.69
CA GLN A 271 -2.36 4.51 27.57
C GLN A 271 -1.61 4.55 26.24
N TRP A 272 -0.82 5.60 26.00
CA TRP A 272 0.02 5.71 24.81
C TRP A 272 1.02 4.56 24.72
N ASN A 273 1.72 4.26 25.81
CA ASN A 273 2.66 3.14 25.87
C ASN A 273 1.96 1.80 25.62
N LYS A 274 0.73 1.63 26.11
CA LYS A 274 -0.09 0.45 25.80
C LYS A 274 -0.45 0.36 24.31
N VAL A 275 -0.82 1.47 23.66
CA VAL A 275 -1.06 1.53 22.21
C VAL A 275 0.20 1.12 21.43
N VAL A 276 1.36 1.68 21.78
CA VAL A 276 2.65 1.33 21.13
C VAL A 276 2.97 -0.15 21.30
N LYS A 277 2.76 -0.70 22.50
CA LYS A 277 2.95 -2.14 22.78
C LYS A 277 2.01 -3.01 21.94
N LEU A 278 0.73 -2.63 21.84
CA LEU A 278 -0.24 -3.33 21.00
C LEU A 278 0.18 -3.29 19.53
N LEU A 279 0.56 -2.12 19.00
CA LEU A 279 1.06 -1.97 17.63
C LEU A 279 2.26 -2.88 17.33
N LYS A 280 3.25 -2.92 18.22
CA LYS A 280 4.43 -3.78 18.06
C LYS A 280 4.10 -5.28 18.13
N SER A 281 2.94 -5.67 18.68
CA SER A 281 2.52 -7.07 18.74
C SER A 281 1.91 -7.61 17.45
N TYR A 282 1.59 -6.73 16.49
CA TYR A 282 1.03 -7.07 15.17
C TYR A 282 2.08 -7.16 14.05
N ILE A 283 3.35 -6.94 14.38
CA ILE A 283 4.50 -7.02 13.48
C ILE A 283 5.37 -8.20 13.92
#